data_AF-A0A8T0R7K4-F1
#
_entry.id   AF-A0A8T0R7K4-F1
#
_cell.length_a   1.000
_cell.length_b   1.000
_cell.length_c   1.000
_cell.angle_alpha   90.00
_cell.angle_beta   90.00
_cell.angle_gamma   90.00
#
_symmetry.space_group_name_H-M   'P 1'
#
loop_
_entity.id
_entity.type
_entity.pdbx_description
1 polymer ?
#
loop_
_entity_poly.entity_id
_entity_poly.type
_entity_poly.pdbx_seq_one_letter_code
_entity_poly.pdbx_strand_id
1 'polypeptide(L)'
;MPRNITDFLASWIPLRCQDYHLKLFQFAIVAWALWTNRNKMAIEHKFPASLTDVLHKIDFFSQKWRGLLPEKDRPGLETTRSSLMEWVRNSILTRDNLIRIW
;
A
#
# COMPACT_ATOMS: atom_id res chain seq x y z
N MET A 1 16.96 16.00 4.86
CA MET A 1 16.07 16.59 3.83
C MET A 1 16.82 16.56 2.52
N PRO A 2 16.23 16.05 1.42
CA PRO A 2 16.89 16.01 0.12
C PRO A 2 17.20 17.43 -0.38
N ARG A 3 18.36 17.60 -1.02
CA ARG A 3 18.83 18.93 -1.47
C ARG A 3 18.18 19.38 -2.76
N ASN A 4 17.72 18.44 -3.57
CA ASN A 4 16.99 18.66 -4.81
C ASN A 4 16.23 17.38 -5.20
N ILE A 5 15.41 17.46 -6.25
CA ILE A 5 14.60 16.34 -6.69
C ILE A 5 15.45 15.16 -7.17
N THR A 6 16.62 15.40 -7.76
CA THR A 6 17.53 14.34 -8.20
C THR A 6 18.12 13.59 -7.01
N ASP A 7 18.51 14.29 -5.95
CA ASP A 7 18.97 13.71 -4.70
C ASP A 7 17.85 12.91 -4.04
N PHE A 8 16.64 13.47 -3.93
CA PHE A 8 15.48 12.74 -3.44
C PHE A 8 15.22 11.45 -4.23
N LEU A 9 15.13 11.56 -5.55
CA LEU A 9 14.80 10.45 -6.43
C LEU A 9 15.92 9.40 -6.49
N ALA A 10 17.19 9.79 -6.44
CA ALA A 10 18.31 8.87 -6.60
C ALA A 10 18.78 8.24 -5.28
N SER A 11 18.72 8.97 -4.17
CA SER A 11 19.26 8.51 -2.88
C SER A 11 18.19 8.08 -1.89
N TRP A 12 16.95 8.58 -2.00
CA TRP A 12 15.85 8.20 -1.09
C TRP A 12 14.89 7.20 -1.71
N ILE A 13 14.66 7.29 -3.02
CA ILE A 13 13.88 6.30 -3.77
C ILE A 13 14.87 5.34 -4.43
N PRO A 14 14.70 4.01 -4.34
CA PRO A 14 15.62 3.06 -4.92
C PRO A 14 15.38 2.95 -6.44
N LEU A 15 15.55 4.04 -7.18
CA LEU A 15 15.42 4.08 -8.65
C LEU A 15 16.45 3.20 -9.38
N ARG A 16 17.52 2.79 -8.68
CA ARG A 16 18.50 1.81 -9.17
C ARG A 16 18.12 0.34 -8.92
N CYS A 17 16.92 0.08 -8.40
CA CYS A 17 16.45 -1.28 -8.18
C CYS A 17 15.89 -1.88 -9.48
N GLN A 18 16.09 -3.19 -9.66
CA GLN A 18 15.38 -3.95 -10.69
C GLN A 18 13.86 -3.84 -10.41
N ASP A 19 13.06 -3.69 -11.47
CA ASP A 19 11.61 -3.48 -11.40
C ASP A 19 11.15 -2.20 -10.67
N TYR A 20 11.95 -1.11 -10.75
CA TYR A 20 11.62 0.17 -10.13
C TYR A 20 10.24 0.71 -10.53
N HIS A 21 9.81 0.49 -11.77
CA HIS A 21 8.49 0.87 -12.26
C HIS A 21 7.37 0.21 -11.46
N LEU A 22 7.48 -1.09 -11.20
CA LEU A 22 6.49 -1.85 -10.43
C LEU A 22 6.47 -1.39 -8.97
N LYS A 23 7.65 -1.17 -8.36
CA LYS A 23 7.75 -0.67 -6.98
C LYS A 23 7.17 0.73 -6.84
N LEU A 24 7.42 1.62 -7.80
CA LEU A 24 6.85 2.96 -7.81
C LEU A 24 5.32 2.92 -8.00
N PHE A 25 4.83 2.00 -8.83
CA PHE A 25 3.40 1.78 -9.02
C PHE A 25 2.72 1.30 -7.73
N GLN A 26 3.34 0.36 -7.01
CA GLN A 26 2.88 -0.07 -5.69
C GLN A 26 2.88 1.07 -4.67
N PHE A 27 3.93 1.89 -4.66
CA PHE A 27 3.97 3.09 -3.83
C PHE A 27 2.82 4.05 -4.16
N ALA A 28 2.54 4.27 -5.44
CA ALA A 28 1.43 5.12 -5.88
C ALA A 28 0.07 4.58 -5.42
N ILE A 29 -0.15 3.26 -5.45
CA ILE A 29 -1.36 2.62 -4.90
C ILE A 29 -1.52 2.95 -3.41
N VAL A 30 -0.46 2.77 -2.62
CA VAL A 30 -0.48 3.03 -1.17
C VAL A 30 -0.72 4.52 -0.89
N ALA A 31 0.01 5.39 -1.57
CA ALA A 31 -0.14 6.84 -1.43
C ALA A 31 -1.57 7.28 -1.78
N TRP A 32 -2.17 6.71 -2.83
CA TRP A 32 -3.55 7.01 -3.22
C TRP A 32 -4.57 6.51 -2.19
N ALA A 33 -4.38 5.32 -1.63
CA ALA A 33 -5.21 4.80 -0.55
C ALA A 33 -5.18 5.72 0.68
N LEU A 34 -4.00 6.17 1.09
CA LEU A 34 -3.82 7.11 2.19
C LEU A 34 -4.46 8.47 1.89
N TRP A 35 -4.24 9.00 0.69
CA TRP A 35 -4.81 10.28 0.26
C TRP A 35 -6.33 10.25 0.28
N THR A 36 -6.96 9.20 -0.27
CA THR A 36 -8.43 9.08 -0.29
C THR A 36 -9.02 8.93 1.11
N ASN A 37 -8.35 8.22 2.02
CA ASN A 37 -8.78 8.14 3.41
C ASN A 37 -8.63 9.49 4.13
N ARG A 38 -7.51 10.18 3.94
CA ARG A 38 -7.29 11.53 4.51
C ARG A 38 -8.32 12.54 3.99
N ASN A 39 -8.67 12.49 2.71
CA ASN A 39 -9.71 13.35 2.14
C ASN A 39 -11.10 13.00 2.65
N LYS A 40 -11.40 11.72 2.82
CA LYS A 40 -12.68 11.28 3.40
C LYS A 40 -12.82 11.75 4.85
N MET A 41 -11.75 11.69 5.63
CA MET A 41 -11.72 12.26 6.99
C MET A 41 -11.95 13.76 6.98
N ALA A 42 -11.33 14.49 6.05
CA ALA A 42 -11.45 15.94 5.99
C ALA A 42 -12.83 16.43 5.51
N ILE A 43 -13.46 15.73 4.56
CA ILE A 43 -14.72 16.15 3.93
C ILE A 43 -15.94 15.53 4.62
N GLU A 44 -15.90 14.24 4.92
CA GLU A 44 -17.04 13.51 5.51
C GLU A 44 -16.92 13.38 7.03
N HIS A 45 -15.82 13.82 7.66
CA HIS A 45 -15.53 13.61 9.08
C HIS A 45 -15.56 12.14 9.52
N LYS A 46 -15.35 11.21 8.57
CA LYS A 46 -15.32 9.76 8.84
C LYS A 46 -13.88 9.28 8.96
N PHE A 47 -13.55 8.81 10.15
CA PHE A 47 -12.26 8.20 10.45
C PHE A 47 -12.29 6.69 10.17
N PRO A 48 -11.18 6.10 9.69
CA PRO A 48 -11.07 4.65 9.63
C PRO A 48 -11.21 4.07 11.04
N ALA A 49 -12.02 3.03 11.19
CA ALA A 49 -12.22 2.37 12.49
C ALA A 49 -11.00 1.54 12.88
N SER A 50 -10.22 1.11 11.89
CA SER A 50 -8.98 0.36 12.10
C SER A 50 -7.99 0.54 10.95
N LEU A 51 -6.73 0.15 11.19
CA LEU A 51 -5.72 0.05 10.14
C LEU A 51 -6.15 -0.91 9.01
N THR A 52 -6.96 -1.93 9.34
CA THR A 52 -7.51 -2.89 8.38
C THR A 52 -8.34 -2.21 7.29
N ASP A 53 -9.08 -1.14 7.62
CA ASP A 53 -9.87 -0.40 6.62
C ASP A 53 -8.97 0.28 5.58
N VAL A 54 -7.80 0.76 6.00
CA VAL A 54 -6.79 1.35 5.12
C VAL A 54 -6.15 0.28 4.25
N LEU A 55 -5.84 -0.89 4.81
CA LEU A 55 -5.25 -2.02 4.10
C LEU A 55 -6.21 -2.60 3.06
N HIS A 56 -7.50 -2.74 3.37
CA HIS A 56 -8.52 -3.13 2.40
C HIS A 56 -8.65 -2.11 1.25
N LYS A 57 -8.43 -0.82 1.53
CA LYS A 57 -8.39 0.22 0.50
C LYS A 57 -7.21 0.02 -0.46
N ILE A 58 -6.03 -0.32 0.08
CA ILE A 58 -4.83 -0.64 -0.70
C ILE A 58 -5.08 -1.86 -1.58
N ASP A 59 -5.69 -2.92 -1.04
CA ASP A 59 -6.08 -4.12 -1.80
C ASP A 59 -7.06 -3.77 -2.93
N PHE A 60 -8.10 -2.98 -2.64
CA PHE A 60 -9.06 -2.51 -3.62
C PHE A 60 -8.40 -1.74 -4.78
N PHE A 61 -7.50 -0.80 -4.47
CA PHE A 61 -6.78 -0.06 -5.50
C PHE A 61 -5.80 -0.93 -6.27
N SER A 62 -5.17 -1.92 -5.62
CA SER A 62 -4.29 -2.89 -6.30
C SER A 62 -5.05 -3.67 -7.36
N GLN A 63 -6.25 -4.16 -7.03
CA GLN A 63 -7.12 -4.85 -7.98
C GLN A 63 -7.60 -3.91 -9.10
N LYS A 64 -8.07 -2.71 -8.73
CA LYS A 64 -8.62 -1.74 -9.69
C LYS A 64 -7.58 -1.25 -10.69
N TRP A 65 -6.35 -1.02 -10.24
CA TRP A 65 -5.27 -0.46 -11.05
C TRP A 65 -4.42 -1.52 -11.75
N ARG A 66 -4.63 -2.80 -11.45
CA ARG A 66 -3.98 -3.93 -12.13
C ARG A 66 -4.01 -3.82 -13.66
N GLY A 67 -5.14 -3.38 -14.23
CA GLY A 67 -5.29 -3.22 -15.67
C GLY A 67 -4.38 -2.17 -16.30
N LEU A 68 -3.86 -1.23 -15.50
CA LEU A 68 -2.94 -0.17 -15.96
C LEU A 68 -1.50 -0.67 -16.13
N LEU A 69 -1.16 -1.83 -15.57
CA LEU A 69 0.16 -2.43 -15.71
C LEU A 69 0.27 -3.29 -16.98
N PRO A 70 1.46 -3.32 -17.62
CA PRO A 70 1.79 -4.30 -18.64
C PRO A 70 1.60 -5.73 -18.12
N GLU A 71 1.18 -6.67 -18.99
CA GLU A 71 0.88 -8.05 -18.59
C GLU A 71 2.05 -8.71 -17.84
N LYS A 72 3.29 -8.46 -18.28
CA LYS A 72 4.51 -8.98 -17.66
C LYS A 72 4.71 -8.57 -16.18
N ASP A 73 4.16 -7.43 -15.76
CA ASP A 73 4.37 -6.85 -14.43
C ASP A 73 3.20 -7.18 -13.47
N ARG A 74 2.07 -7.66 -14.00
CA ARG A 74 0.87 -8.04 -13.21
C ARG A 74 1.15 -9.14 -12.19
N PRO A 75 1.93 -10.22 -12.49
CA PRO A 75 2.24 -11.24 -11.51
C PRO A 75 2.96 -10.67 -10.27
N GLY A 76 3.90 -9.74 -10.47
CA GLY A 76 4.63 -9.12 -9.35
C GLY A 76 3.73 -8.29 -8.43
N LEU A 77 2.72 -7.61 -9.00
CA LEU A 77 1.68 -6.94 -8.21
C LEU A 77 0.84 -7.95 -7.41
N GLU A 78 0.39 -9.04 -8.03
CA GLU A 78 -0.42 -10.06 -7.34
C GLU A 78 0.35 -10.77 -6.22
N THR A 79 1.64 -11.06 -6.41
CA THR A 79 2.51 -11.60 -5.36
C THR A 79 2.55 -10.65 -4.16
N THR A 80 2.82 -9.36 -4.42
CA THR A 80 2.94 -8.37 -3.34
C THR A 80 1.60 -8.16 -2.61
N ARG A 81 0.50 -8.14 -3.36
CA ARG A 81 -0.86 -8.07 -2.82
C ARG A 81 -1.19 -9.30 -1.95
N SER A 82 -0.82 -10.49 -2.40
CA SER A 82 -1.06 -11.73 -1.67
C SER A 82 -0.30 -11.75 -0.35
N SER A 83 0.99 -11.37 -0.37
CA SER A 83 1.80 -11.21 0.85
C SER A 83 1.24 -10.16 1.80
N LEU A 84 0.73 -9.04 1.27
CA LEU A 84 0.05 -8.02 2.08
C LEU A 84 -1.17 -8.61 2.79
N MET A 85 -2.06 -9.29 2.06
CA MET A 85 -3.29 -9.87 2.62
C MET A 85 -3.03 -11.00 3.60
N GLU A 86 -1.99 -11.80 3.37
CA GLU A 86 -1.50 -12.79 4.32
C GLU A 86 -1.01 -12.13 5.60
N TRP A 87 -0.20 -11.07 5.49
CA TRP A 87 0.24 -10.30 6.65
C TRP A 87 -0.93 -9.67 7.42
N VAL A 88 -1.93 -9.10 6.71
CA VAL A 88 -3.13 -8.55 7.35
C VAL A 88 -3.85 -9.63 8.15
N ARG A 89 -4.09 -10.80 7.54
CA ARG A 89 -4.73 -11.94 8.20
C ARG A 89 -3.97 -12.34 9.46
N ASN A 90 -2.65 -12.48 9.36
CA ASN A 90 -1.81 -12.86 10.50
C ASN A 90 -1.85 -11.80 11.60
N SER A 91 -1.82 -10.52 11.26
CA SER A 91 -1.88 -9.42 12.23
C SER A 91 -3.21 -9.39 13.02
N ILE A 92 -4.32 -9.72 12.37
CA ILE A 92 -5.64 -9.83 13.00
C ILE A 92 -5.67 -11.02 13.95
N LEU A 93 -5.22 -12.20 13.48
CA LEU A 93 -5.15 -13.42 14.31
C LEU A 93 -4.28 -13.23 15.56
N THR A 94 -3.13 -12.57 15.43
CA THR A 94 -2.26 -12.26 16.57
C THR A 94 -2.95 -11.32 17.55
N ARG A 95 -3.63 -10.28 17.07
CA ARG A 95 -4.38 -9.34 17.93
C ARG A 95 -5.52 -10.03 18.69
N ASP A 96 -6.28 -10.89 18.02
CA ASP A 96 -7.41 -11.60 18.65
C ASP A 96 -6.94 -12.62 19.69
N ASN A 97 -5.82 -13.28 19.45
CA ASN A 97 -5.20 -14.17 20.43
C ASN A 97 -4.66 -13.40 21.64
N LEU A 98 -4.09 -12.21 21.45
CA LEU A 98 -3.64 -11.37 22.57
C LEU A 98 -4.82 -10.91 23.43
N ILE A 99 -5.96 -10.54 22.84
CA ILE A 99 -7.16 -10.13 23.60
C ILE A 99 -7.77 -11.30 24.38
N ARG A 100 -7.60 -12.55 23.93
CA ARG A 100 -8.11 -13.75 24.61
C ARG A 100 -7.27 -14.21 25.82
N ILE A 101 -6.06 -13.68 25.99
CA ILE A 101 -5.13 -14.09 27.07
C ILE A 101 -5.23 -13.14 28.29
N TRP A 102 -6.00 -12.06 28.19
CA TRP A 102 -6.30 -11.11 29.27
C TRP A 102 -7.81 -11.09 29.58
#